data_AF-A0A952ELL7-F1
#
_entry.id   AF-A0A952ELL7-F1
#
_cell.length_a   1.000
_cell.length_b   1.000
_cell.length_c   1.000
_cell.angle_alpha   90.00
_cell.angle_beta   90.00
_cell.angle_gamma   90.00
#
_symmetry.space_group_name_H-M   'P 1'
#
loop_
_entity.id
_entity.type
_entity.pdbx_description
1 polymer ?
#
loop_
_entity_poly.entity_id
_entity_poly.type
_entity_poly.pdbx_seq_one_letter_code
_entity_poly.pdbx_strand_id
1 'polypeptide(L)'
;MIFNENIFILSGRKGSGKTTSLLRWAEKSINITGFLSPKIDGKRSFQNLKTWELRPMENKNSTLKVGKYVFDEETFSWAAEELYLQFQGDTEWLVIDEIGPLEVRKQQGFHEFLLKILHENGPLKPKLLFVVRDTLVDEFLDHYKITSCKILPLDFFKNNRSVPLKGLVLCGGESTRMKRDKALLQYDHAIQWKKVREMLCLFCDEVVVSVNEDQYKTWVKNEEGIFVVDKADFKDNGPLTGLLSVMESDPETGYFVAAIDYPLLKTEHLIKLFNARREEHEAICYVKNDRTEPLISIFEKEAVGKLQGYFAEGGNSVSRFLIGIKTEKIEAENADFLLNVNSSEEFHNFSPLFNKR
;
A
#
# COMPACT_ATOMS: atom_id res chain seq x y z
N MET A 1 11.48 -13.08 -12.52
CA MET A 1 11.50 -11.63 -12.79
C MET A 1 12.56 -11.00 -11.92
N ILE A 2 13.50 -10.27 -12.50
CA ILE A 2 14.45 -9.46 -11.73
C ILE A 2 13.64 -8.31 -11.14
N PHE A 3 13.48 -8.25 -9.82
CA PHE A 3 12.83 -7.15 -9.13
C PHE A 3 13.57 -5.87 -9.45
N ASN A 4 12.92 -4.95 -10.16
CA ASN A 4 13.48 -3.64 -10.45
C ASN A 4 13.14 -2.72 -9.27
N GLU A 5 13.87 -2.86 -8.15
CA GLU A 5 13.64 -2.11 -6.90
C GLU A 5 14.10 -0.64 -6.98
N ASN A 6 13.76 0.06 -8.06
CA ASN A 6 14.15 1.46 -8.26
C ASN A 6 12.98 2.45 -8.21
N ILE A 7 11.77 1.99 -7.84
CA ILE A 7 10.59 2.85 -7.68
C ILE A 7 10.01 2.67 -6.28
N PHE A 8 9.90 3.79 -5.57
CA PHE A 8 9.38 3.87 -4.23
C PHE A 8 8.28 4.92 -4.13
N ILE A 9 7.30 4.67 -3.28
CA ILE A 9 6.20 5.60 -3.01
C ILE A 9 6.19 5.92 -1.52
N LEU A 10 6.23 7.20 -1.19
CA LEU A 10 5.90 7.68 0.15
C LEU A 10 4.45 8.16 0.16
N SER A 11 3.58 7.47 0.90
CA SER A 11 2.16 7.78 0.91
C SER A 11 1.54 7.92 2.30
N GLY A 12 0.46 8.68 2.35
CA GLY A 12 -0.33 8.94 3.55
C GLY A 12 -1.18 10.19 3.40
N ARG A 13 -2.03 10.44 4.40
CA ARG A 13 -3.00 11.54 4.40
C ARG A 13 -2.36 12.92 4.22
N LYS A 14 -3.14 13.87 3.73
CA LYS A 14 -2.71 15.28 3.67
C LYS A 14 -2.36 15.78 5.08
N GLY A 15 -1.21 16.41 5.22
CA GLY A 15 -0.74 16.91 6.53
C GLY A 15 -0.11 15.84 7.43
N SER A 16 0.11 14.61 6.95
CA SER A 16 0.75 13.52 7.72
C SER A 16 2.25 13.76 8.03
N GLY A 17 2.81 14.92 7.66
CA GLY A 17 4.22 15.23 7.90
C GLY A 17 5.21 14.68 6.87
N LYS A 18 4.77 14.11 5.73
CA LYS A 18 5.63 13.59 4.65
C LYS A 18 6.76 14.54 4.25
N THR A 19 6.39 15.74 3.77
CA THR A 19 7.34 16.76 3.34
C THR A 19 8.30 17.17 4.47
N THR A 20 7.82 17.26 5.71
CA THR A 20 8.66 17.58 6.87
C THR A 20 9.66 16.47 7.19
N SER A 21 9.24 15.20 7.13
CA SER A 21 10.14 14.05 7.31
C SER A 21 11.21 14.01 6.22
N LEU A 22 10.82 14.23 4.96
CA LEU A 22 11.75 14.23 3.83
C LEU A 22 12.73 15.41 3.88
N LEU A 23 12.30 16.60 4.28
CA LEU A 23 13.20 17.74 4.48
C LEU A 23 14.29 17.43 5.51
N ARG A 24 13.91 16.89 6.67
CA ARG A 24 14.88 16.50 7.72
C ARG A 24 15.86 15.42 7.26
N TRP A 25 15.41 14.54 6.38
CA TRP A 25 16.27 13.53 5.78
C TRP A 25 17.22 14.14 4.76
N ALA A 26 16.73 15.02 3.90
CA ALA A 26 17.53 15.75 2.91
C ALA A 26 18.62 16.63 3.55
N GLU A 27 18.31 17.30 4.66
CA GLU A 27 19.29 18.11 5.41
C GLU A 27 20.49 17.29 5.95
N LYS A 28 20.31 15.98 6.12
CA LYS A 28 21.31 15.07 6.71
C LYS A 28 21.96 14.14 5.68
N SER A 29 21.54 14.18 4.43
CA SER A 29 21.92 13.21 3.42
C SER A 29 22.48 13.91 2.19
N ILE A 30 23.63 13.46 1.71
CA ILE A 30 24.29 14.05 0.53
C ILE A 30 23.91 13.36 -0.80
N ASN A 31 23.24 12.21 -0.75
CA ASN A 31 22.92 11.37 -1.92
C ASN A 31 21.46 11.50 -2.39
N ILE A 32 20.78 12.58 -2.00
CA ILE A 32 19.38 12.84 -2.31
C ILE A 32 19.26 14.13 -3.10
N THR A 33 18.53 14.06 -4.20
CA THR A 33 18.19 15.21 -5.02
C THR A 33 16.71 15.19 -5.34
N GLY A 34 16.22 16.17 -6.09
CA GLY A 34 14.83 16.31 -6.48
C GLY A 34 14.15 17.53 -5.86
N PHE A 35 12.83 17.47 -5.76
CA PHE A 35 12.01 18.56 -5.25
C PHE A 35 11.06 18.13 -4.14
N LEU A 36 10.98 18.97 -3.11
CA LEU A 36 9.92 18.95 -2.12
C LEU A 36 9.01 20.17 -2.30
N SER A 37 7.78 20.08 -1.80
CA SER A 37 6.77 21.12 -1.98
C SER A 37 6.24 21.68 -0.66
N PRO A 38 7.10 22.28 0.19
CA PRO A 38 6.69 22.86 1.47
C PRO A 38 5.68 23.99 1.30
N LYS A 39 4.96 24.27 2.39
CA LYS A 39 4.09 25.45 2.48
C LYS A 39 4.80 26.58 3.20
N ILE A 40 4.87 27.74 2.56
CA ILE A 40 5.46 28.97 3.07
C ILE A 40 4.38 30.04 2.97
N ASP A 41 4.03 30.64 4.12
CA ASP A 41 2.92 31.60 4.24
C ASP A 41 1.60 31.10 3.62
N GLY A 42 1.33 29.80 3.77
CA GLY A 42 0.13 29.14 3.27
C GLY A 42 0.14 28.77 1.79
N LYS A 43 1.15 29.19 1.02
CA LYS A 43 1.34 28.86 -0.40
C LYS A 43 2.38 27.78 -0.58
N ARG A 44 2.26 26.98 -1.64
CA ARG A 44 3.28 25.97 -1.96
C ARG A 44 4.42 26.57 -2.78
N SER A 45 5.62 26.07 -2.49
CA SER A 45 6.84 26.41 -3.21
C SER A 45 7.60 25.13 -3.52
N PHE A 46 8.25 25.07 -4.67
CA PHE A 46 9.26 24.07 -4.99
C PHE A 46 10.55 24.36 -4.24
N GLN A 47 11.03 23.38 -3.48
CA GLN A 47 12.32 23.37 -2.81
C GLN A 47 13.24 22.38 -3.54
N ASN A 48 14.23 22.90 -4.28
CA ASN A 48 15.25 22.07 -4.91
C ASN A 48 16.18 21.52 -3.82
N LEU A 49 16.32 20.20 -3.73
CA LEU A 49 17.11 19.55 -2.68
C LEU A 49 18.62 19.60 -2.93
N LYS A 50 19.05 19.82 -4.18
CA LYS A 50 20.46 19.93 -4.56
C LYS A 50 21.02 21.32 -4.30
N THR A 51 20.29 22.36 -4.71
CA THR A 51 20.74 23.76 -4.61
C THR A 51 20.18 24.49 -3.38
N TRP A 52 19.19 23.91 -2.72
CA TRP A 52 18.38 24.57 -1.70
C TRP A 52 17.61 25.82 -2.19
N GLU A 53 17.51 26.01 -3.51
CA GLU A 53 16.70 27.07 -4.11
C GLU A 53 15.21 26.83 -3.90
N LEU A 54 14.50 27.91 -3.61
CA LEU A 54 13.06 27.90 -3.34
C LEU A 54 12.33 28.79 -4.34
N ARG A 55 11.33 28.24 -5.05
CA ARG A 55 10.48 28.98 -5.99
C ARG A 55 8.99 28.76 -5.72
N PRO A 56 8.17 29.83 -5.62
CA PRO A 56 6.73 29.69 -5.44
C PRO A 56 6.07 28.94 -6.60
N MET A 57 5.17 27.99 -6.31
CA MET A 57 4.42 27.26 -7.34
C MET A 57 3.23 28.05 -7.88
N GLU A 58 2.75 29.02 -7.10
CA GLU A 58 1.56 29.82 -7.42
C GLU A 58 1.95 31.21 -7.91
N ASN A 59 1.48 31.57 -9.11
CA ASN A 59 1.60 32.91 -9.66
C ASN A 59 0.21 33.44 -10.08
N LYS A 60 -0.09 34.70 -9.72
CA LYS A 60 -1.41 35.31 -9.96
C LYS A 60 -1.73 35.51 -11.45
N ASN A 61 -0.73 35.48 -12.32
CA ASN A 61 -0.87 35.76 -13.75
C ASN A 61 -1.00 34.51 -14.63
N SER A 62 -1.00 33.29 -14.06
CA SER A 62 -1.03 32.07 -14.85
C SER A 62 -2.45 31.57 -15.18
N THR A 63 -2.57 30.79 -16.26
CA THR A 63 -3.82 30.21 -16.78
C THR A 63 -4.10 28.79 -16.24
N LEU A 64 -3.10 28.09 -15.69
CA LEU A 64 -3.24 26.72 -15.19
C LEU A 64 -3.98 26.70 -13.84
N LYS A 65 -5.22 26.19 -13.81
CA LYS A 65 -6.05 26.12 -12.59
C LYS A 65 -6.39 24.68 -12.20
N VAL A 66 -6.21 24.35 -10.92
CA VAL A 66 -6.78 23.11 -10.32
C VAL A 66 -7.52 23.45 -9.03
N GLY A 67 -8.84 23.28 -9.05
CA GLY A 67 -9.70 23.68 -7.94
C GLY A 67 -9.53 25.19 -7.66
N LYS A 68 -8.97 25.52 -6.48
CA LYS A 68 -8.75 26.91 -6.06
C LYS A 68 -7.34 27.46 -6.32
N TYR A 69 -6.42 26.66 -6.86
CA TYR A 69 -5.01 27.03 -7.02
C TYR A 69 -4.70 27.41 -8.49
N VAL A 70 -3.83 28.41 -8.67
CA VAL A 70 -3.33 28.88 -9.97
C VAL A 70 -1.83 28.62 -10.02
N PHE A 71 -1.35 27.84 -10.97
CA PHE A 71 0.04 27.35 -11.04
C PHE A 71 0.83 28.03 -12.14
N ASP A 72 2.10 28.35 -11.91
CA ASP A 72 2.98 28.97 -12.91
C ASP A 72 3.62 27.92 -13.84
N GLU A 73 3.26 27.93 -15.12
CA GLU A 73 3.77 26.96 -16.12
C GLU A 73 5.29 27.05 -16.30
N GLU A 74 5.87 28.26 -16.29
CA GLU A 74 7.32 28.45 -16.41
C GLU A 74 8.07 27.83 -15.23
N THR A 75 7.50 27.94 -14.02
CA THR A 75 8.11 27.38 -12.81
C THR A 75 8.08 25.85 -12.84
N PHE A 76 6.98 25.25 -13.33
CA PHE A 76 6.91 23.79 -13.49
C PHE A 76 7.87 23.29 -14.57
N SER A 77 7.98 23.98 -15.70
CA SER A 77 8.95 23.63 -16.76
C SER A 77 10.38 23.70 -16.25
N TRP A 78 10.75 24.76 -15.53
CA TRP A 78 12.06 24.85 -14.88
C TRP A 78 12.31 23.68 -13.91
N ALA A 79 11.33 23.36 -13.05
CA ALA A 79 11.48 22.28 -12.10
C ALA A 79 11.63 20.92 -12.80
N ALA A 80 10.91 20.68 -13.90
CA ALA A 80 11.02 19.48 -14.70
C ALA A 80 12.38 19.35 -15.40
N GLU A 81 12.93 20.45 -15.93
CA GLU A 81 14.28 20.49 -16.51
C GLU A 81 15.35 20.18 -15.47
N GLU A 82 15.29 20.83 -14.30
CA GLU A 82 16.18 20.57 -13.17
C GLU A 82 16.10 19.12 -12.69
N LEU A 83 14.88 18.60 -12.53
CA LEU A 83 14.66 17.20 -12.18
C LEU A 83 15.28 16.25 -13.20
N TYR A 84 15.15 16.55 -14.49
CA TYR A 84 15.71 15.72 -15.55
C TYR A 84 17.25 15.74 -15.53
N LEU A 85 17.87 16.90 -15.31
CA LEU A 85 19.32 16.98 -15.11
C LEU A 85 19.79 16.18 -13.90
N GLN A 86 19.04 16.23 -12.80
CA GLN A 86 19.32 15.47 -11.58
C GLN A 86 19.13 13.96 -11.78
N PHE A 87 18.12 13.54 -12.54
CA PHE A 87 17.88 12.14 -12.94
C PHE A 87 19.02 11.55 -13.80
N GLN A 88 19.66 12.38 -14.63
CA GLN A 88 20.82 11.96 -15.43
C GLN A 88 22.15 12.00 -14.64
N GLY A 89 22.16 12.61 -13.45
CA GLY A 89 23.34 12.74 -12.60
C GLY A 89 23.65 11.49 -11.77
N ASP A 90 24.74 11.58 -11.01
CA ASP A 90 25.16 10.57 -10.04
C ASP A 90 24.54 10.89 -8.67
N THR A 91 23.35 10.33 -8.42
CA THR A 91 22.60 10.49 -7.16
C THR A 91 21.96 9.16 -6.81
N GLU A 92 21.80 8.86 -5.52
CA GLU A 92 21.15 7.62 -5.11
C GLU A 92 19.64 7.75 -5.19
N TRP A 93 19.09 8.88 -4.74
CA TRP A 93 17.65 9.14 -4.68
C TRP A 93 17.27 10.38 -5.46
N LEU A 94 16.15 10.30 -6.19
CA LEU A 94 15.46 11.43 -6.79
C LEU A 94 14.04 11.51 -6.23
N VAL A 95 13.73 12.58 -5.50
CA VAL A 95 12.43 12.80 -4.87
C VAL A 95 11.54 13.70 -5.73
N ILE A 96 10.30 13.28 -5.94
CA ILE A 96 9.27 14.06 -6.61
C ILE A 96 8.06 14.18 -5.67
N ASP A 97 7.91 15.35 -5.04
CA ASP A 97 6.80 15.64 -4.12
C ASP A 97 5.55 16.20 -4.82
N GLU A 98 4.40 16.05 -4.17
CA GLU A 98 3.09 16.55 -4.58
C GLU A 98 2.49 15.96 -5.86
N ILE A 99 2.76 14.69 -6.17
CA ILE A 99 2.01 14.00 -7.22
C ILE A 99 0.54 13.87 -6.80
N GLY A 100 -0.34 14.40 -7.63
CA GLY A 100 -1.76 14.51 -7.32
C GLY A 100 -2.65 14.43 -8.56
N PRO A 101 -3.89 14.94 -8.44
CA PRO A 101 -4.85 14.88 -9.55
C PRO A 101 -4.42 15.67 -10.79
N LEU A 102 -3.52 16.65 -10.65
CA LEU A 102 -3.00 17.43 -11.78
C LEU A 102 -2.24 16.52 -12.75
N GLU A 103 -1.34 15.68 -12.23
CA GLU A 103 -0.53 14.75 -13.02
C GLU A 103 -1.36 13.54 -13.46
N VAL A 104 -2.09 12.93 -12.53
CA VAL A 104 -2.76 11.64 -12.74
C VAL A 104 -4.04 11.77 -13.57
N ARG A 105 -4.89 12.76 -13.26
CA ARG A 105 -6.22 12.89 -13.88
C ARG A 105 -6.29 13.98 -14.96
N LYS A 106 -5.43 15.00 -14.87
CA LYS A 106 -5.41 16.11 -15.82
C LYS A 106 -4.27 16.04 -16.83
N GLN A 107 -3.31 15.13 -16.64
CA GLN A 107 -2.15 14.96 -17.51
C GLN A 107 -1.36 16.28 -17.68
N GLN A 108 -1.21 17.01 -16.57
CA GLN A 108 -0.54 18.31 -16.50
C GLN A 108 0.57 18.30 -15.43
N GLY A 109 1.25 19.43 -15.23
CA GLY A 109 2.33 19.54 -14.25
C GLY A 109 3.50 18.65 -14.64
N PHE A 110 3.87 17.71 -13.77
CA PHE A 110 4.97 16.77 -14.05
C PHE A 110 4.57 15.58 -14.95
N HIS A 111 3.38 15.55 -15.54
CA HIS A 111 2.91 14.38 -16.29
C HIS A 111 3.89 13.86 -17.36
N GLU A 112 4.31 14.73 -18.29
CA GLU A 112 5.25 14.38 -19.36
C GLU A 112 6.63 13.97 -18.82
N PHE A 113 7.10 14.67 -17.79
CA PHE A 113 8.35 14.34 -17.11
C PHE A 113 8.29 12.93 -16.49
N LEU A 114 7.20 12.59 -15.81
CA LEU A 114 7.00 11.28 -15.19
C LEU A 114 7.00 10.15 -16.23
N LEU A 115 6.30 10.32 -17.36
CA LEU A 115 6.32 9.35 -18.46
C LEU A 115 7.76 9.11 -18.95
N LYS A 116 8.53 10.19 -19.13
CA LYS A 116 9.90 10.14 -19.59
C LYS A 116 10.82 9.40 -18.62
N ILE A 117 10.84 9.78 -17.34
CA ILE A 117 11.77 9.16 -16.37
C ILE A 117 11.39 7.71 -16.06
N LEU A 118 10.11 7.34 -16.10
CA LEU A 118 9.67 5.97 -15.90
C LEU A 118 10.09 5.07 -17.07
N HIS A 119 10.03 5.57 -18.30
CA HIS A 119 10.53 4.88 -19.49
C HIS A 119 12.06 4.74 -19.49
N GLU A 120 12.78 5.80 -19.07
CA GLU A 120 14.25 5.81 -19.02
C GLU A 120 14.84 5.17 -17.74
N ASN A 121 14.02 4.75 -16.78
CA ASN A 121 14.49 4.21 -15.51
C ASN A 121 15.19 2.86 -15.69
N GLY A 122 16.12 2.54 -14.79
CA GLY A 122 16.84 1.27 -14.81
C GLY A 122 17.87 1.17 -13.69
N PRO A 123 18.65 0.07 -13.61
CA PRO A 123 19.57 -0.18 -12.50
C PRO A 123 20.67 0.87 -12.30
N LEU A 124 21.03 1.60 -13.36
CA LEU A 124 22.05 2.66 -13.34
C LEU A 124 21.46 4.06 -13.10
N LYS A 125 20.14 4.15 -12.89
CA LYS A 125 19.43 5.40 -12.60
C LYS A 125 19.17 5.52 -11.10
N PRO A 126 18.98 6.75 -10.59
CA PRO A 126 18.62 6.94 -9.20
C PRO A 126 17.31 6.23 -8.84
N LYS A 127 17.19 5.82 -7.58
CA LYS A 127 15.92 5.37 -7.01
C LYS A 127 14.92 6.51 -7.03
N LEU A 128 13.77 6.28 -7.65
CA LEU A 128 12.69 7.25 -7.75
C LEU A 128 11.83 7.17 -6.50
N LEU A 129 11.66 8.29 -5.80
CA LEU A 129 10.73 8.41 -4.67
C LEU A 129 9.60 9.37 -5.02
N PHE A 130 8.41 8.80 -5.23
CA PHE A 130 7.19 9.54 -5.51
C PHE A 130 6.41 9.80 -4.23
N VAL A 131 6.10 11.06 -3.94
CA VAL A 131 5.21 11.41 -2.82
C VAL A 131 3.79 11.53 -3.36
N VAL A 132 2.98 10.50 -3.11
CA VAL A 132 1.63 10.36 -3.66
C VAL A 132 0.62 10.37 -2.50
N ARG A 133 -0.53 11.02 -2.69
CA ARG A 133 -1.63 10.91 -1.73
C ARG A 133 -2.14 9.47 -1.69
N ASP A 134 -2.45 8.98 -0.49
CA ASP A 134 -2.93 7.61 -0.26
C ASP A 134 -4.12 7.27 -1.16
N THR A 135 -5.10 8.15 -1.24
CA THR A 135 -6.31 7.99 -2.07
C THR A 135 -6.05 7.90 -3.58
N LEU A 136 -4.84 8.25 -4.05
CA LEU A 136 -4.48 8.31 -5.46
C LEU A 136 -3.45 7.25 -5.86
N VAL A 137 -2.97 6.41 -4.93
CA VAL A 137 -1.93 5.43 -5.24
C VAL A 137 -2.36 4.45 -6.32
N ASP A 138 -3.55 3.85 -6.20
CA ASP A 138 -4.07 2.93 -7.22
C ASP A 138 -4.16 3.60 -8.60
N GLU A 139 -4.75 4.80 -8.68
CA GLU A 139 -4.85 5.56 -9.94
C GLU A 139 -3.47 5.94 -10.51
N PHE A 140 -2.51 6.28 -9.65
CA PHE A 140 -1.15 6.61 -10.07
C PHE A 140 -0.44 5.40 -10.67
N LEU A 141 -0.51 4.24 -10.01
CA LEU A 141 0.07 2.99 -10.51
C LEU A 141 -0.55 2.58 -11.84
N ASP A 142 -1.89 2.63 -11.93
CA ASP A 142 -2.64 2.25 -13.14
C ASP A 142 -2.40 3.20 -14.31
N HIS A 143 -2.35 4.50 -14.06
CA HIS A 143 -2.14 5.53 -15.09
C HIS A 143 -0.74 5.43 -15.69
N TYR A 144 0.28 5.28 -14.85
CA TYR A 144 1.67 5.21 -15.28
C TYR A 144 2.17 3.78 -15.54
N LYS A 145 1.29 2.77 -15.46
CA LYS A 145 1.61 1.35 -15.69
C LYS A 145 2.78 0.84 -14.84
N ILE A 146 2.84 1.29 -13.59
CA ILE A 146 3.88 0.90 -12.64
C ILE A 146 3.49 -0.46 -12.04
N THR A 147 4.16 -1.52 -12.50
CA THR A 147 3.89 -2.90 -12.07
C THR A 147 4.83 -3.39 -10.97
N SER A 148 5.89 -2.64 -10.65
CA SER A 148 6.87 -2.97 -9.61
C SER A 148 7.29 -1.70 -8.88
N CYS A 149 6.92 -1.61 -7.60
CA CYS A 149 7.37 -0.56 -6.69
C CYS A 149 7.18 -1.00 -5.23
N LYS A 150 7.73 -0.23 -4.30
CA LYS A 150 7.54 -0.40 -2.85
C LYS A 150 6.99 0.86 -2.19
N ILE A 151 6.03 0.69 -1.29
CA ILE A 151 5.56 1.76 -0.41
C ILE A 151 6.47 1.79 0.82
N LEU A 152 7.05 2.96 1.10
CA LEU A 152 7.89 3.18 2.26
C LEU A 152 7.04 3.72 3.43
N PRO A 153 7.30 3.24 4.67
CA PRO A 153 6.61 3.78 5.83
C PRO A 153 7.08 5.20 6.13
N LEU A 154 6.21 6.03 6.73
CA LEU A 154 6.50 7.44 7.02
C LEU A 154 7.75 7.69 7.88
N ASP A 155 8.16 6.71 8.67
CA ASP A 155 9.31 6.73 9.56
C ASP A 155 10.57 6.09 8.99
N PHE A 156 10.51 5.53 7.77
CA PHE A 156 11.66 4.95 7.06
C PHE A 156 12.89 5.87 7.12
N PHE A 157 12.67 7.15 6.83
CA PHE A 157 13.73 8.17 6.77
C PHE A 157 14.17 8.73 8.14
N LYS A 158 13.52 8.33 9.24
CA LYS A 158 13.92 8.73 10.60
C LYS A 158 14.97 7.78 11.18
N ASN A 159 14.75 6.47 11.01
CA ASN A 159 15.52 5.43 11.70
C ASN A 159 16.22 4.45 10.74
N ASN A 160 16.08 4.62 9.42
CA ASN A 160 16.62 3.75 8.37
C ASN A 160 16.31 2.26 8.61
N ARG A 161 15.14 1.98 9.18
CA ARG A 161 14.68 0.63 9.49
C ARG A 161 13.24 0.48 9.03
N SER A 162 13.02 -0.51 8.19
CA SER A 162 11.71 -1.14 8.01
C SER A 162 11.87 -2.56 8.51
N VAL A 163 11.06 -2.98 9.48
CA VAL A 163 10.99 -4.40 9.85
C VAL A 163 10.26 -5.11 8.71
N PRO A 164 10.90 -6.06 8.00
CA PRO A 164 10.30 -6.75 6.87
C PRO A 164 9.00 -7.44 7.26
N LEU A 165 8.06 -7.48 6.31
CA LEU A 165 6.79 -8.19 6.44
C LEU A 165 6.63 -9.16 5.27
N LYS A 166 5.96 -10.28 5.55
CA LYS A 166 5.36 -11.13 4.52
C LYS A 166 3.89 -10.77 4.35
N GLY A 167 3.43 -10.70 3.12
CA GLY A 167 2.01 -10.58 2.83
C GLY A 167 1.33 -11.92 2.97
N LEU A 168 0.12 -11.95 3.51
CA LEU A 168 -0.72 -13.13 3.57
C LEU A 168 -2.11 -12.83 3.00
N VAL A 169 -2.41 -13.39 1.84
CA VAL A 169 -3.74 -13.41 1.26
C VAL A 169 -4.50 -14.61 1.79
N LEU A 170 -5.62 -14.38 2.48
CA LEU A 170 -6.50 -15.45 2.94
C LEU A 170 -7.58 -15.71 1.89
N CYS A 171 -7.45 -16.81 1.14
CA CYS A 171 -8.44 -17.31 0.18
C CYS A 171 -9.26 -18.49 0.72
N GLY A 172 -8.75 -19.17 1.75
CA GLY A 172 -9.37 -20.36 2.36
C GLY A 172 -10.72 -20.08 3.03
N GLY A 173 -11.51 -21.16 3.19
CA GLY A 173 -12.86 -21.14 3.75
C GLY A 173 -13.87 -21.91 2.89
N GLU A 174 -14.91 -22.45 3.51
CA GLU A 174 -15.97 -23.15 2.80
C GLU A 174 -16.91 -22.15 2.10
N SER A 175 -16.73 -21.95 0.79
CA SER A 175 -17.65 -21.18 -0.08
C SER A 175 -18.97 -21.93 -0.34
N THR A 176 -19.54 -22.58 0.67
CA THR A 176 -20.71 -23.48 0.56
C THR A 176 -21.98 -22.78 0.09
N ARG A 177 -22.13 -21.48 0.39
CA ARG A 177 -23.35 -20.71 0.06
C ARG A 177 -23.38 -20.12 -1.35
N MET A 178 -22.23 -19.90 -1.99
CA MET A 178 -22.15 -19.20 -3.28
C MET A 178 -22.09 -20.10 -4.52
N LYS A 179 -21.94 -21.42 -4.35
CA LYS A 179 -21.82 -22.42 -5.45
C LYS A 179 -20.64 -22.21 -6.42
N ARG A 180 -19.91 -21.08 -6.33
CA ARG A 180 -18.66 -20.76 -7.04
C ARG A 180 -17.65 -20.23 -6.04
N ASP A 181 -16.38 -20.59 -6.22
CA ASP A 181 -15.29 -20.16 -5.36
C ASP A 181 -15.12 -18.63 -5.37
N LYS A 182 -15.21 -18.01 -4.19
CA LYS A 182 -15.05 -16.56 -3.99
C LYS A 182 -13.71 -16.04 -4.49
N ALA A 183 -12.64 -16.84 -4.38
CA ALA A 183 -11.31 -16.45 -4.84
C ALA A 183 -11.29 -16.10 -6.32
N LEU A 184 -12.08 -16.83 -7.11
CA LEU A 184 -12.18 -16.66 -8.56
C LEU A 184 -13.25 -15.66 -8.98
N LEU A 185 -13.84 -14.92 -8.05
CA LEU A 185 -14.71 -13.82 -8.41
C LEU A 185 -13.90 -12.71 -9.06
N GLN A 186 -14.40 -12.29 -10.21
CA GLN A 186 -13.90 -11.12 -10.91
C GLN A 186 -14.72 -9.92 -10.44
N TYR A 187 -14.05 -8.98 -9.79
CA TYR A 187 -14.61 -7.67 -9.53
C TYR A 187 -13.99 -6.72 -10.55
N ASP A 188 -14.83 -6.06 -11.34
CA ASP A 188 -14.40 -5.26 -12.48
C ASP A 188 -13.58 -6.08 -13.49
N HIS A 189 -12.27 -5.82 -13.64
CA HIS A 189 -11.40 -6.50 -14.61
C HIS A 189 -10.44 -7.54 -14.02
N ALA A 190 -10.32 -7.66 -12.69
CA ALA A 190 -9.32 -8.52 -12.04
C ALA A 190 -9.92 -9.58 -11.12
N ILE A 191 -9.24 -10.72 -11.00
CA ILE A 191 -9.57 -11.77 -10.03
C ILE A 191 -9.20 -11.26 -8.63
N GLN A 192 -10.12 -11.40 -7.68
CA GLN A 192 -10.01 -10.77 -6.37
C GLN A 192 -8.73 -11.12 -5.60
N TRP A 193 -8.34 -12.40 -5.57
CA TRP A 193 -7.11 -12.79 -4.87
C TRP A 193 -5.85 -12.20 -5.50
N LYS A 194 -5.82 -12.03 -6.83
CA LYS A 194 -4.71 -11.40 -7.56
C LYS A 194 -4.61 -9.93 -7.18
N LYS A 195 -5.74 -9.22 -7.18
CA LYS A 195 -5.82 -7.82 -6.74
C LYS A 195 -5.32 -7.66 -5.30
N VAL A 196 -5.75 -8.50 -4.37
CA VAL A 196 -5.29 -8.43 -2.96
C VAL A 196 -3.80 -8.74 -2.85
N ARG A 197 -3.30 -9.73 -3.59
CA ARG A 197 -1.86 -10.03 -3.67
C ARG A 197 -1.06 -8.84 -4.21
N GLU A 198 -1.49 -8.23 -5.30
CA GLU A 198 -0.84 -7.07 -5.91
C GLU A 198 -0.77 -5.90 -4.93
N MET A 199 -1.85 -5.63 -4.19
CA MET A 199 -1.86 -4.62 -3.12
C MET A 199 -0.82 -4.94 -2.03
N LEU A 200 -0.72 -6.20 -1.57
CA LEU A 200 0.25 -6.58 -0.53
C LEU A 200 1.71 -6.56 -1.01
N CYS A 201 1.98 -6.84 -2.29
CA CYS A 201 3.33 -6.79 -2.87
C CYS A 201 3.97 -5.40 -2.75
N LEU A 202 3.14 -4.35 -2.68
CA LEU A 202 3.60 -2.97 -2.47
C LEU A 202 4.29 -2.78 -1.11
N PHE A 203 3.96 -3.59 -0.11
CA PHE A 203 4.46 -3.44 1.27
C PHE A 203 5.40 -4.57 1.69
N CYS A 204 5.25 -5.75 1.11
CA CYS A 204 5.86 -6.99 1.58
C CYS A 204 6.83 -7.56 0.56
N ASP A 205 7.96 -8.10 1.02
CA ASP A 205 9.00 -8.68 0.15
C ASP A 205 8.54 -9.97 -0.52
N GLU A 206 7.72 -10.72 0.19
CA GLU A 206 7.11 -11.95 -0.26
C GLU A 206 5.61 -11.92 0.08
N VAL A 207 4.76 -12.46 -0.79
CA VAL A 207 3.32 -12.59 -0.51
C VAL A 207 2.91 -14.04 -0.72
N VAL A 208 2.33 -14.62 0.34
CA VAL A 208 1.83 -15.99 0.41
C VAL A 208 0.31 -15.97 0.29
N VAL A 209 -0.26 -16.97 -0.37
CA VAL A 209 -1.71 -17.16 -0.51
C VAL A 209 -2.12 -18.44 0.20
N SER A 210 -2.90 -18.33 1.27
CA SER A 210 -3.50 -19.49 1.96
C SER A 210 -4.73 -19.95 1.20
N VAL A 211 -4.79 -21.24 0.90
CA VAL A 211 -5.84 -21.90 0.13
C VAL A 211 -6.24 -23.21 0.79
N ASN A 212 -7.47 -23.66 0.59
CA ASN A 212 -7.89 -25.00 0.99
C ASN A 212 -7.44 -26.07 -0.05
N GLU A 213 -7.62 -27.34 0.30
CA GLU A 213 -7.19 -28.47 -0.55
C GLU A 213 -7.92 -28.51 -1.91
N ASP A 214 -9.20 -28.15 -1.95
CA ASP A 214 -10.00 -28.15 -3.18
C ASP A 214 -9.57 -27.00 -4.12
N GLN A 215 -9.32 -25.81 -3.58
CA GLN A 215 -8.75 -24.67 -4.29
C GLN A 215 -7.42 -25.04 -4.94
N TYR A 216 -6.56 -25.73 -4.17
CA TYR A 216 -5.27 -26.18 -4.67
C TYR A 216 -5.41 -27.13 -5.87
N LYS A 217 -6.34 -28.09 -5.77
CA LYS A 217 -6.61 -29.06 -6.84
C LYS A 217 -7.28 -28.45 -8.07
N THR A 218 -8.12 -27.43 -7.89
CA THR A 218 -8.99 -26.89 -8.94
C THR A 218 -8.36 -25.81 -9.80
N TRP A 219 -7.69 -24.82 -9.20
CA TRP A 219 -7.19 -23.66 -9.97
C TRP A 219 -5.76 -23.25 -9.65
N VAL A 220 -5.25 -23.49 -8.44
CA VAL A 220 -3.90 -23.04 -8.04
C VAL A 220 -2.79 -23.64 -8.92
N LYS A 221 -2.95 -24.89 -9.39
CA LYS A 221 -1.96 -25.55 -10.26
C LYS A 221 -1.66 -24.80 -11.56
N ASN A 222 -2.55 -23.91 -11.99
CA ASN A 222 -2.41 -23.12 -13.21
C ASN A 222 -2.00 -21.67 -12.94
N GLU A 223 -1.61 -21.35 -11.70
CA GLU A 223 -1.32 -19.98 -11.27
C GLU A 223 0.12 -19.87 -10.75
N GLU A 224 0.70 -18.69 -10.93
CA GLU A 224 2.04 -18.38 -10.40
C GLU A 224 1.92 -17.71 -9.03
N GLY A 225 2.79 -18.09 -8.08
CA GLY A 225 2.83 -17.51 -6.75
C GLY A 225 3.25 -18.51 -5.68
N ILE A 226 3.29 -18.06 -4.44
CA ILE A 226 3.55 -18.92 -3.27
C ILE A 226 2.22 -19.24 -2.63
N PHE A 227 1.81 -20.50 -2.72
CA PHE A 227 0.54 -20.98 -2.19
C PHE A 227 0.81 -21.96 -1.05
N VAL A 228 0.09 -21.80 0.05
CA VAL A 228 0.13 -22.71 1.20
C VAL A 228 -1.24 -23.32 1.38
N VAL A 229 -1.28 -24.65 1.38
CA VAL A 229 -2.52 -25.38 1.65
C VAL A 229 -2.76 -25.39 3.16
N ASP A 230 -3.99 -25.08 3.55
CA ASP A 230 -4.45 -25.10 4.93
C ASP A 230 -4.19 -26.48 5.57
N LYS A 231 -3.53 -26.50 6.74
CA LYS A 231 -3.14 -27.72 7.44
C LYS A 231 -4.33 -28.33 8.19
N ALA A 232 -4.41 -29.66 8.15
CA ALA A 232 -5.46 -30.41 8.83
C ALA A 232 -5.46 -30.19 10.35
N ASP A 233 -4.30 -29.97 10.96
CA ASP A 233 -4.12 -29.75 12.41
C ASP A 233 -4.83 -28.48 12.91
N PHE A 234 -5.08 -27.51 12.00
CA PHE A 234 -5.74 -26.25 12.33
C PHE A 234 -7.17 -26.17 11.82
N LYS A 235 -7.69 -27.24 11.21
CA LYS A 235 -9.00 -27.26 10.53
C LYS A 235 -10.15 -26.81 11.44
N ASP A 236 -11.21 -26.28 10.84
CA ASP A 236 -12.46 -25.87 11.50
C ASP A 236 -12.34 -24.66 12.45
N ASN A 237 -11.25 -23.91 12.37
CA ASN A 237 -11.03 -22.67 13.14
C ASN A 237 -11.22 -21.39 12.29
N GLY A 238 -11.91 -21.49 11.15
CA GLY A 238 -12.18 -20.38 10.26
C GLY A 238 -10.88 -19.72 9.75
N PRO A 239 -10.78 -18.38 9.77
CA PRO A 239 -9.57 -17.68 9.30
C PRO A 239 -8.29 -18.03 10.08
N LEU A 240 -8.41 -18.49 11.32
CA LEU A 240 -7.26 -18.91 12.13
C LEU A 240 -6.52 -20.08 11.47
N THR A 241 -7.24 -20.96 10.76
CA THR A 241 -6.65 -22.07 10.00
C THR A 241 -5.61 -21.56 9.02
N GLY A 242 -5.97 -20.60 8.17
CA GLY A 242 -5.07 -20.06 7.15
C GLY A 242 -3.90 -19.28 7.74
N LEU A 243 -4.14 -18.51 8.80
CA LEU A 243 -3.09 -17.80 9.55
C LEU A 243 -2.04 -18.78 10.08
N LEU A 244 -2.47 -19.77 10.87
CA LEU A 244 -1.55 -20.72 11.50
C LEU A 244 -0.84 -21.60 10.48
N SER A 245 -1.53 -22.01 9.42
CA SER A 245 -0.94 -22.84 8.35
C SER A 245 0.27 -22.19 7.70
N VAL A 246 0.23 -20.86 7.53
CA VAL A 246 1.33 -20.08 6.98
C VAL A 246 2.36 -19.73 8.05
N MET A 247 1.91 -19.17 9.18
CA MET A 247 2.76 -18.65 10.25
C MET A 247 3.60 -19.73 10.94
N GLU A 248 3.13 -20.98 10.98
CA GLU A 248 3.91 -22.10 11.52
C GLU A 248 5.21 -22.35 10.75
N SER A 249 5.24 -22.05 9.45
CA SER A 249 6.44 -22.26 8.63
C SER A 249 7.54 -21.22 8.87
N ASP A 250 7.17 -20.03 9.38
CA ASP A 250 8.07 -18.89 9.56
C ASP A 250 7.58 -18.00 10.72
N PRO A 251 7.70 -18.48 11.98
CA PRO A 251 7.19 -17.77 13.16
C PRO A 251 8.01 -16.53 13.52
N GLU A 252 9.19 -16.35 12.91
CA GLU A 252 10.12 -15.27 13.22
C GLU A 252 9.87 -14.01 12.36
N THR A 253 8.79 -14.01 11.58
CA THR A 253 8.46 -12.95 10.61
C THR A 253 7.09 -12.34 10.93
N GLY A 254 6.94 -11.03 10.72
CA GLY A 254 5.64 -10.36 10.79
C GLY A 254 4.83 -10.52 9.50
N TYR A 255 3.50 -10.51 9.60
CA TYR A 255 2.60 -10.71 8.47
C TYR A 255 1.62 -9.55 8.27
N PHE A 256 1.53 -9.06 7.04
CA PHE A 256 0.46 -8.17 6.59
C PHE A 256 -0.64 -9.01 5.94
N VAL A 257 -1.76 -9.18 6.65
CA VAL A 257 -2.87 -10.05 6.29
C VAL A 257 -3.97 -9.25 5.61
N ALA A 258 -4.47 -9.76 4.48
CA ALA A 258 -5.70 -9.29 3.85
C ALA A 258 -6.50 -10.46 3.25
N ALA A 259 -7.77 -10.60 3.62
CA ALA A 259 -8.66 -11.59 3.00
C ALA A 259 -9.32 -11.06 1.72
N ILE A 260 -9.81 -11.99 0.90
CA ILE A 260 -10.44 -11.70 -0.39
C ILE A 260 -11.89 -11.20 -0.30
N ASP A 261 -12.52 -11.30 0.87
CA ASP A 261 -13.95 -11.00 1.08
C ASP A 261 -14.31 -9.50 0.97
N TYR A 262 -13.32 -8.61 0.82
CA TYR A 262 -13.47 -7.15 0.84
C TYR A 262 -13.29 -6.55 -0.56
N PRO A 263 -14.34 -6.51 -1.41
CA PRO A 263 -14.18 -6.08 -2.80
C PRO A 263 -13.90 -4.58 -2.96
N LEU A 264 -14.33 -3.79 -1.96
CA LEU A 264 -14.10 -2.35 -1.89
C LEU A 264 -12.76 -1.99 -1.20
N LEU A 265 -11.96 -2.99 -0.81
CA LEU A 265 -10.60 -2.77 -0.35
C LEU A 265 -9.74 -2.14 -1.47
N LYS A 266 -8.82 -1.28 -1.04
CA LYS A 266 -7.94 -0.46 -1.86
C LYS A 266 -6.62 -0.26 -1.11
N THR A 267 -5.56 0.09 -1.83
CA THR A 267 -4.22 0.31 -1.26
C THR A 267 -4.21 1.40 -0.18
N GLU A 268 -5.04 2.44 -0.29
CA GLU A 268 -5.14 3.51 0.72
C GLU A 268 -5.46 2.99 2.14
N HIS A 269 -6.26 1.92 2.24
CA HIS A 269 -6.61 1.30 3.51
C HIS A 269 -5.42 0.51 4.08
N LEU A 270 -4.60 -0.11 3.23
CA LEU A 270 -3.40 -0.83 3.67
C LEU A 270 -2.29 0.16 4.07
N ILE A 271 -2.12 1.26 3.34
CA ILE A 271 -1.20 2.37 3.70
C ILE A 271 -1.50 2.87 5.12
N LYS A 272 -2.78 2.98 5.50
CA LYS A 272 -3.17 3.45 6.83
C LYS A 272 -2.71 2.50 7.94
N LEU A 273 -2.87 1.18 7.77
CA LEU A 273 -2.37 0.18 8.72
C LEU A 273 -0.84 0.20 8.78
N PHE A 274 -0.19 0.21 7.62
CA PHE A 274 1.27 0.18 7.51
C PHE A 274 1.93 1.38 8.19
N ASN A 275 1.36 2.58 8.06
CA ASN A 275 1.87 3.79 8.70
C ASN A 275 1.58 3.89 10.21
N ALA A 276 0.68 3.05 10.74
CA ALA A 276 0.34 3.00 12.16
C ALA A 276 1.25 2.05 12.98
N ARG A 277 2.10 1.26 12.31
CA ARG A 277 3.10 0.40 12.96
C ARG A 277 3.99 1.21 13.90
N ARG A 278 4.22 0.70 15.11
CA ARG A 278 5.17 1.23 16.10
C ARG A 278 5.75 0.06 16.88
N GLU A 279 6.95 0.22 17.44
CA GLU A 279 7.67 -0.86 18.15
C GLU A 279 6.88 -1.41 19.35
N GLU A 280 6.02 -0.60 19.97
CA GLU A 280 5.20 -1.01 21.12
C GLU A 280 3.96 -1.86 20.76
N HIS A 281 3.57 -1.88 19.49
CA HIS A 281 2.38 -2.59 19.01
C HIS A 281 2.75 -4.00 18.55
N GLU A 282 1.96 -4.98 18.97
CA GLU A 282 2.11 -6.39 18.56
C GLU A 282 1.24 -6.69 17.34
N ALA A 283 0.16 -5.94 17.15
CA ALA A 283 -0.68 -6.02 15.96
C ALA A 283 -1.32 -4.67 15.64
N ILE A 284 -1.80 -4.53 14.41
CA ILE A 284 -2.54 -3.36 13.93
C ILE A 284 -3.77 -3.87 13.17
N CYS A 285 -4.97 -3.39 13.50
CA CYS A 285 -6.18 -3.79 12.79
C CYS A 285 -7.20 -2.66 12.69
N TYR A 286 -8.20 -2.83 11.85
CA TYR A 286 -9.37 -1.95 11.83
C TYR A 286 -10.36 -2.32 12.93
N VAL A 287 -11.16 -1.35 13.36
CA VAL A 287 -12.35 -1.55 14.19
C VAL A 287 -13.59 -1.03 13.47
N LYS A 288 -14.70 -1.77 13.57
CA LYS A 288 -16.03 -1.39 13.09
C LYS A 288 -17.06 -1.80 14.14
N ASN A 289 -17.83 -0.83 14.64
CA ASN A 289 -18.86 -1.06 15.67
C ASN A 289 -18.31 -1.86 16.88
N ASP A 290 -17.18 -1.41 17.43
CA ASP A 290 -16.45 -2.04 18.56
C ASP A 290 -15.92 -3.46 18.30
N ARG A 291 -15.98 -3.95 17.05
CA ARG A 291 -15.41 -5.24 16.65
C ARG A 291 -14.14 -5.03 15.85
N THR A 292 -13.06 -5.69 16.27
CA THR A 292 -11.82 -5.77 15.50
C THR A 292 -12.05 -6.53 14.21
N GLU A 293 -11.48 -6.06 13.12
CA GLU A 293 -11.42 -6.75 11.84
C GLU A 293 -10.07 -7.46 11.69
N PRO A 294 -9.97 -8.76 12.04
CA PRO A 294 -8.72 -9.50 11.96
C PRO A 294 -8.27 -9.79 10.52
N LEU A 295 -9.18 -9.75 9.55
CA LEU A 295 -8.89 -10.18 8.18
C LEU A 295 -8.26 -9.08 7.33
N ILE A 296 -8.08 -7.89 7.89
CA ILE A 296 -7.28 -6.80 7.32
C ILE A 296 -6.44 -6.23 8.46
N SER A 297 -5.27 -6.81 8.68
CA SER A 297 -4.44 -6.54 9.86
C SER A 297 -2.96 -6.81 9.62
N ILE A 298 -2.12 -6.26 10.50
CA ILE A 298 -0.70 -6.58 10.57
C ILE A 298 -0.48 -7.30 11.90
N PHE A 299 0.19 -8.45 11.86
CA PHE A 299 0.70 -9.15 13.02
C PHE A 299 2.22 -8.99 13.03
N GLU A 300 2.76 -8.30 14.03
CA GLU A 300 4.21 -8.28 14.23
C GLU A 300 4.68 -9.66 14.73
N LYS A 301 5.98 -9.92 14.60
CA LYS A 301 6.61 -11.20 14.96
C LYS A 301 6.17 -11.72 16.33
N GLU A 302 6.12 -10.85 17.34
CA GLU A 302 5.73 -11.21 18.70
C GLU A 302 4.29 -11.73 18.77
N ALA A 303 3.38 -11.15 17.97
CA ALA A 303 2.00 -11.63 17.91
C ALA A 303 1.88 -12.98 17.22
N VAL A 304 2.76 -13.29 16.25
CA VAL A 304 2.76 -14.59 15.57
C VAL A 304 3.01 -15.73 16.55
N GLY A 305 4.06 -15.61 17.38
CA GLY A 305 4.35 -16.61 18.41
C GLY A 305 3.24 -16.72 19.46
N LYS A 306 2.64 -15.60 19.87
CA LYS A 306 1.50 -15.59 20.80
C LYS A 306 0.25 -16.23 20.20
N LEU A 307 0.01 -16.10 18.90
CA LEU A 307 -1.17 -16.68 18.24
C LEU A 307 -1.12 -18.21 18.27
N GLN A 308 0.07 -18.79 18.08
CA GLN A 308 0.30 -20.23 18.21
C GLN A 308 0.04 -20.74 19.63
N GLY A 309 0.57 -20.04 20.63
CA GLY A 309 0.31 -20.36 22.04
C GLY A 309 -1.17 -20.25 22.39
N TYR A 310 -1.84 -19.18 21.95
CA TYR A 310 -3.28 -19.00 22.12
C TYR A 310 -4.09 -20.16 21.52
N PHE A 311 -3.72 -20.64 20.34
CA PHE A 311 -4.36 -21.80 19.73
C PHE A 311 -4.13 -23.09 20.53
N ALA A 312 -2.90 -23.33 20.98
CA ALA A 312 -2.56 -24.50 21.80
C ALA A 312 -3.33 -24.55 23.13
N GLU A 313 -3.69 -23.39 23.68
CA GLU A 313 -4.54 -23.25 24.88
C GLU A 313 -6.04 -23.38 24.59
N GLY A 314 -6.43 -23.67 23.34
CA GLY A 314 -7.83 -23.86 22.91
C GLY A 314 -8.50 -22.59 22.36
N GLY A 315 -7.73 -21.53 22.13
CA GLY A 315 -8.22 -20.30 21.50
C GLY A 315 -8.57 -20.50 20.02
N ASN A 316 -9.75 -20.06 19.61
CA ASN A 316 -10.28 -20.29 18.25
C ASN A 316 -10.80 -19.04 17.53
N SER A 317 -10.60 -17.85 18.11
CA SER A 317 -11.08 -16.59 17.55
C SER A 317 -9.95 -15.58 17.45
N VAL A 318 -9.63 -15.19 16.21
CA VAL A 318 -8.59 -14.17 15.92
C VAL A 318 -8.99 -12.81 16.50
N SER A 319 -10.27 -12.44 16.42
CA SER A 319 -10.76 -11.20 17.03
C SER A 319 -10.55 -11.18 18.56
N ARG A 320 -10.83 -12.29 19.26
CA ARG A 320 -10.57 -12.39 20.71
C ARG A 320 -9.07 -12.32 21.01
N PHE A 321 -8.25 -12.96 20.18
CA PHE A 321 -6.79 -12.88 20.30
C PHE A 321 -6.29 -11.44 20.18
N LEU A 322 -6.72 -10.68 19.17
CA LEU A 322 -6.35 -9.28 18.98
C LEU A 322 -6.76 -8.39 20.16
N ILE A 323 -7.85 -8.71 20.85
CA ILE A 323 -8.27 -7.99 22.07
C ILE A 323 -7.32 -8.27 23.24
N GLY A 324 -6.71 -9.45 23.30
CA GLY A 324 -5.85 -9.90 24.40
C GLY A 324 -4.39 -9.48 24.30
N ILE A 325 -3.97 -8.84 23.21
CA ILE A 325 -2.59 -8.40 22.98
C ILE A 325 -2.52 -6.88 22.77
N LYS A 326 -1.30 -6.31 22.66
CA LYS A 326 -1.11 -4.88 22.40
C LYS A 326 -1.42 -4.54 20.94
N THR A 327 -2.71 -4.41 20.62
CA THR A 327 -3.18 -4.11 19.26
C THR A 327 -3.48 -2.63 19.11
N GLU A 328 -2.87 -1.98 18.11
CA GLU A 328 -3.30 -0.67 17.63
C GLU A 328 -4.59 -0.82 16.83
N LYS A 329 -5.61 -0.07 17.24
CA LYS A 329 -6.97 -0.16 16.69
C LYS A 329 -7.26 1.10 15.89
N ILE A 330 -7.37 0.94 14.58
CA ILE A 330 -7.67 2.03 13.66
C ILE A 330 -9.16 2.10 13.41
N GLU A 331 -9.78 3.24 13.76
CA GLU A 331 -11.16 3.53 13.38
C GLU A 331 -11.30 3.75 11.87
N ALA A 332 -12.28 3.09 11.28
CA ALA A 332 -12.65 3.23 9.87
C ALA A 332 -13.65 4.39 9.71
N GLU A 333 -13.17 5.60 9.39
CA GLU A 333 -14.01 6.79 9.18
C GLU A 333 -15.12 6.57 8.15
N ASN A 334 -14.80 5.87 7.06
CA ASN A 334 -15.78 5.26 6.17
C ASN A 334 -15.51 3.74 6.17
N ALA A 335 -16.44 2.95 6.72
CA ALA A 335 -16.32 1.50 6.86
C ALA A 335 -16.95 0.69 5.72
N ASP A 336 -17.25 1.33 4.58
CA ASP A 336 -17.79 0.67 3.39
C ASP A 336 -16.81 -0.36 2.83
N PHE A 337 -15.50 -0.08 2.89
CA PHE A 337 -14.47 -1.03 2.46
C PHE A 337 -14.40 -2.30 3.32
N LEU A 338 -14.98 -2.27 4.53
CA LEU A 338 -15.11 -3.41 5.45
C LEU A 338 -16.42 -4.18 5.24
N LEU A 339 -17.18 -3.89 4.19
CA LEU A 339 -18.32 -4.71 3.82
C LEU A 339 -17.83 -6.00 3.15
N ASN A 340 -18.24 -7.13 3.70
CA ASN A 340 -17.89 -8.44 3.19
C ASN A 340 -18.97 -8.96 2.23
N VAL A 341 -18.56 -9.68 1.19
CA VAL A 341 -19.47 -10.37 0.28
C VAL A 341 -19.46 -11.86 0.59
N ASN A 342 -20.53 -12.36 1.18
CA ASN A 342 -20.70 -13.75 1.61
C ASN A 342 -21.72 -14.54 0.79
N SER A 343 -22.48 -13.87 -0.07
CA SER A 343 -23.46 -14.49 -0.96
C SER A 343 -23.48 -13.88 -2.37
N SER A 344 -23.98 -14.63 -3.34
CA SER A 344 -24.16 -14.16 -4.72
C SER A 344 -25.21 -13.04 -4.83
N GLU A 345 -26.14 -12.97 -3.87
CA GLU A 345 -27.14 -11.89 -3.79
C GLU A 345 -26.51 -10.59 -3.29
N GLU A 346 -25.65 -10.67 -2.27
CA GLU A 346 -24.82 -9.53 -1.85
C GLU A 346 -23.93 -9.05 -3.01
N PHE A 347 -23.29 -9.97 -3.75
CA PHE A 347 -22.48 -9.62 -4.91
C PHE A 347 -23.23 -8.75 -5.93
N HIS A 348 -24.47 -9.12 -6.29
CA HIS A 348 -25.29 -8.30 -7.20
C HIS A 348 -25.65 -6.93 -6.61
N ASN A 349 -25.86 -6.83 -5.30
CA ASN A 349 -26.14 -5.57 -4.63
C ASN A 349 -24.92 -4.63 -4.56
N PHE A 350 -23.70 -5.17 -4.55
CA PHE A 350 -22.46 -4.40 -4.61
C PHE A 350 -22.04 -4.00 -6.03
N SER A 351 -22.56 -4.67 -7.07
CA SER A 351 -22.25 -4.39 -8.48
C SER A 351 -22.33 -2.90 -8.88
N PRO A 352 -23.36 -2.12 -8.45
CA PRO A 352 -23.45 -0.69 -8.77
C PRO A 352 -22.38 0.17 -8.11
N LEU A 353 -21.77 -0.26 -7.00
CA LEU A 353 -20.71 0.47 -6.30
C LEU A 353 -19.35 0.29 -6.99
N PHE A 354 -19.14 -0.78 -7.75
CA PHE A 354 -17.93 -0.97 -8.55
C PHE A 354 -17.90 -0.05 -9.77
N ASN A 355 -19.06 0.28 -10.35
CA ASN A 355 -19.20 1.14 -11.55
C ASN A 355 -19.24 2.65 -11.24
N LYS A 356 -19.18 3.06 -9.97
CA LYS A 356 -19.06 4.48 -9.57
C LYS A 356 -17.58 4.80 -9.31
N ARG A 357 -16.77 4.91 -10.36
CA ARG A 357 -15.44 5.52 -10.29
C ARG A 357 -15.26 6.51 -11.43
#